data_AF-D8S4U2-F1
#
_entry.id   AF-D8S4U2-F1
#
_cell.length_a   1.000
_cell.length_b   1.000
_cell.length_c   1.000
_cell.angle_alpha   90.00
_cell.angle_beta   90.00
_cell.angle_gamma   90.00
#
_symmetry.space_group_name_H-M   'P 1'
#
loop_
_entity.id
_entity.type
_entity.pdbx_description
1 polymer ?
#
loop_
_entity_poly.entity_id
_entity_poly.type
_entity_poly.pdbx_seq_one_letter_code
_entity_poly.pdbx_strand_id
1 'polypeptide(L)'
;MGAENRYNAQGQRMVAGCIPYRREKDSDTVEILMVRSQNGHNIVFPKGGWEVDESVQDAAIREAQEEAGVHGHVRDELGVWIFHKRSHQQWETNPDGACEVHMFLLEVTQELDTWPEQHRGRVWIDLNEIEKITLERCHHNWMREALGIFIQKQTSSSLIAEASPNEPRHTLSFNASVRCRL
;
A
#
# COMPACT_ATOMS: atom_id res chain seq x y z
N MET A 1 4.97 26.25 16.40
CA MET A 1 4.84 26.44 14.94
C MET A 1 3.78 25.47 14.47
N GLY A 2 2.83 25.92 13.65
CA GLY A 2 1.74 25.06 13.18
C GLY A 2 2.18 24.22 11.98
N ALA A 3 1.58 23.05 11.81
CA ALA A 3 1.75 22.19 10.65
C ALA A 3 1.39 22.96 9.36
N GLU A 4 2.38 23.21 8.51
CA GLU A 4 2.20 23.87 7.22
C GLU A 4 2.29 22.82 6.10
N ASN A 5 1.22 22.68 5.32
CA ASN A 5 1.13 21.67 4.27
C ASN A 5 1.89 22.11 3.01
N ARG A 6 2.47 21.13 2.31
CA ARG A 6 3.13 21.32 1.02
C ARG A 6 2.15 21.23 -0.15
N TYR A 7 2.45 21.99 -1.21
CA TYR A 7 1.67 22.03 -2.45
C TYR A 7 2.60 21.91 -3.66
N ASN A 8 2.18 21.19 -4.70
CA ASN A 8 2.92 21.09 -5.95
C ASN A 8 2.73 22.34 -6.84
N ALA A 9 3.40 22.39 -8.00
CA ALA A 9 3.34 23.53 -8.92
C ALA A 9 1.93 23.80 -9.48
N GLN A 10 1.04 22.80 -9.45
CA GLN A 10 -0.36 22.87 -9.87
C GLN A 10 -1.28 23.28 -8.71
N GLY A 11 -0.74 23.61 -7.54
CA GLY A 11 -1.51 24.01 -6.35
C GLY A 11 -2.21 22.85 -5.65
N GLN A 12 -1.82 21.60 -5.93
CA GLN A 12 -2.43 20.41 -5.33
C GLN A 12 -1.72 20.11 -4.01
N ARG A 13 -2.50 19.82 -2.95
CA ARG A 13 -1.94 19.44 -1.64
C ARG A 13 -1.17 18.14 -1.80
N MET A 14 0.06 18.11 -1.30
CA MET A 14 0.89 16.92 -1.29
C MET A 14 0.63 16.09 -0.04
N VAL A 15 0.60 14.77 -0.23
CA VAL A 15 0.19 13.77 0.75
C VAL A 15 1.23 12.67 0.72
N ALA A 16 1.56 12.10 1.87
CA ALA A 16 2.46 10.96 1.97
C ALA A 16 1.80 9.84 2.79
N GLY A 17 2.12 8.59 2.45
CA GLY A 17 1.56 7.45 3.16
C GLY A 17 2.29 6.15 2.87
N CYS A 18 1.83 5.09 3.55
CA CYS A 18 2.42 3.77 3.44
C CYS A 18 1.37 2.72 3.05
N ILE A 19 1.79 1.64 2.39
CA ILE A 19 1.13 0.33 2.48
C ILE A 19 1.90 -0.45 3.55
N PRO A 20 1.40 -0.51 4.79
CA PRO A 20 2.02 -1.32 5.83
C PRO A 20 1.69 -2.78 5.58
N TYR A 21 2.70 -3.63 5.66
CA TYR A 21 2.54 -5.07 5.50
C TYR A 21 3.39 -5.82 6.51
N ARG A 22 3.02 -7.07 6.78
CA ARG A 22 3.84 -8.02 7.54
C ARG A 22 3.81 -9.38 6.88
N ARG A 23 4.84 -10.18 7.16
CA ARG A 23 4.91 -11.59 6.82
C ARG A 23 4.98 -12.38 8.10
N GLU A 24 4.25 -13.47 8.16
CA GLU A 24 4.47 -14.45 9.21
C GLU A 24 5.72 -15.26 8.86
N LYS A 25 6.59 -15.54 9.84
CA LYS A 25 7.90 -16.16 9.57
C LYS A 25 7.81 -17.61 9.10
N ASP A 26 6.71 -18.28 9.45
CA ASP A 26 6.50 -19.72 9.26
C ASP A 26 5.37 -20.02 8.25
N SER A 27 4.86 -19.00 7.57
CA SER A 27 3.86 -19.14 6.50
C SER A 27 4.14 -18.16 5.36
N ASP A 28 3.72 -18.51 4.14
CA ASP A 28 3.74 -17.58 3.00
C ASP A 28 2.63 -16.52 3.08
N THR A 29 2.00 -16.38 4.25
CA THR A 29 0.93 -15.43 4.47
C THR A 29 1.51 -14.01 4.57
N VAL A 30 1.01 -13.16 3.67
CA VAL A 30 1.25 -11.73 3.69
C VAL A 30 -0.04 -11.05 4.11
N GLU A 31 0.05 -10.14 5.07
CA GLU A 31 -1.07 -9.30 5.47
C GLU A 31 -0.73 -7.84 5.20
N ILE A 32 -1.73 -7.08 4.79
CA ILE A 32 -1.62 -5.62 4.68
C ILE A 32 -2.52 -4.94 5.68
N LEU A 33 -2.10 -3.78 6.15
CA LEU A 33 -2.86 -2.99 7.10
C LEU A 33 -3.54 -1.83 6.39
N MET A 34 -4.83 -1.65 6.70
CA MET A 34 -5.61 -0.49 6.31
C MET A 34 -6.31 0.10 7.53
N VAL A 35 -6.77 1.34 7.39
CA VAL A 35 -7.53 2.05 8.43
C VAL A 35 -8.91 2.41 7.92
N ARG A 36 -9.91 2.52 8.79
CA ARG A 36 -11.23 3.02 8.35
C ARG A 36 -11.10 4.49 7.96
N SER A 37 -11.81 4.90 6.92
CA SER A 37 -11.94 6.30 6.55
C SER A 37 -12.62 7.10 7.66
N GLN A 38 -12.48 8.43 7.66
CA GLN A 38 -13.09 9.30 8.69
C GLN A 38 -14.62 9.15 8.79
N ASN A 39 -15.31 8.81 7.68
CA ASN A 39 -16.74 8.52 7.67
C ASN A 39 -17.09 7.05 8.02
N GLY A 40 -16.10 6.22 8.35
CA GLY A 40 -16.25 4.85 8.85
C GLY A 40 -16.64 3.77 7.83
N HIS A 41 -17.14 4.14 6.65
CA HIS A 41 -17.68 3.17 5.68
C HIS A 41 -16.58 2.43 4.90
N ASN A 42 -15.54 3.15 4.49
CA ASN A 42 -14.50 2.64 3.60
C ASN A 42 -13.22 2.28 4.37
N ILE A 43 -12.33 1.57 3.70
CA ILE A 43 -10.96 1.36 4.15
C ILE A 43 -9.99 2.11 3.25
N VAL A 44 -8.95 2.69 3.85
CA VAL A 44 -7.92 3.45 3.15
C VAL A 44 -6.54 3.08 3.66
N PHE A 45 -5.52 3.27 2.83
CA PHE A 45 -4.14 3.25 3.31
C PHE A 45 -3.89 4.45 4.24
N PRO A 46 -3.09 4.27 5.31
CA PRO A 46 -2.70 5.36 6.19
C PRO A 46 -1.87 6.38 5.41
N LYS A 47 -2.32 7.63 5.41
CA LYS A 47 -1.71 8.74 4.66
C LYS A 47 -2.26 10.08 5.14
N GLY A 48 -1.44 11.12 5.05
CA GLY A 48 -1.88 12.47 5.35
C GLY A 48 -0.89 13.53 4.87
N GLY A 49 -1.04 14.73 5.40
CA GLY A 49 -0.39 15.91 4.81
C GLY A 49 1.12 15.79 4.84
N TRP A 50 1.79 16.09 3.73
CA TRP A 50 3.24 16.27 3.76
C TRP A 50 3.56 17.70 4.20
N GLU A 51 4.21 17.86 5.35
CA GLU A 51 4.56 19.16 5.91
C GLU A 51 5.85 19.74 5.32
N VAL A 52 6.05 21.05 5.45
CA VAL A 52 7.20 21.77 4.85
C VAL A 52 8.55 21.47 5.53
N ASP A 53 8.54 21.03 6.78
CA ASP A 53 9.72 20.79 7.62
C ASP A 53 10.16 19.33 7.69
N GLU A 54 9.50 18.44 6.93
CA GLU A 54 9.82 17.01 6.89
C GLU A 54 10.12 16.50 5.47
N SER A 55 10.81 15.36 5.38
CA SER A 55 10.94 14.61 4.13
C SER A 55 9.64 13.87 3.81
N VAL A 56 9.44 13.49 2.55
CA VAL A 56 8.25 12.71 2.14
C VAL A 56 8.19 11.35 2.85
N GLN A 57 9.35 10.75 3.15
CA GLN A 57 9.43 9.48 3.87
C GLN A 57 9.09 9.66 5.35
N ASP A 58 9.60 10.72 5.98
CA ASP A 58 9.26 11.04 7.38
C ASP A 58 7.76 11.30 7.53
N ALA A 59 7.16 12.02 6.58
CA ALA A 59 5.72 12.23 6.51
C ALA A 59 4.96 10.88 6.43
N ALA A 60 5.38 9.99 5.53
CA ALA A 60 4.75 8.67 5.39
C ALA A 60 4.86 7.81 6.66
N ILE A 61 5.98 7.90 7.38
CA ILE A 61 6.22 7.22 8.65
C ILE A 61 5.33 7.79 9.76
N ARG A 62 5.30 9.13 9.89
CA ARG A 62 4.47 9.83 10.86
C ARG A 62 3.00 9.45 10.67
N GLU A 63 2.50 9.50 9.45
CA GLU A 63 1.11 9.15 9.13
C GLU A 63 0.78 7.68 9.41
N ALA A 64 1.71 6.75 9.18
CA ALA A 64 1.53 5.35 9.57
C ALA A 64 1.45 5.17 11.09
N GLN A 65 2.18 5.97 11.87
CA GLN A 65 2.07 5.97 13.33
C GLN A 65 0.77 6.62 13.81
N GLU A 66 0.44 7.79 13.28
CA GLU A 66 -0.72 8.60 13.69
C GLU A 66 -2.05 7.94 13.33
N GLU A 67 -2.18 7.39 12.12
CA GLU A 67 -3.43 6.79 11.64
C GLU A 67 -3.57 5.31 12.02
N ALA A 68 -2.48 4.55 11.93
CA ALA A 68 -2.49 3.08 12.04
C ALA A 68 -1.81 2.54 13.30
N GLY A 69 -1.02 3.34 14.01
CA GLY A 69 -0.31 2.91 15.20
C GLY A 69 0.73 1.84 14.90
N VAL A 70 1.51 1.99 13.83
CA VAL A 70 2.57 1.02 13.45
C VAL A 70 3.92 1.68 13.21
N HIS A 71 4.99 0.97 13.56
CA HIS A 71 6.36 1.28 13.18
C HIS A 71 6.91 0.16 12.30
N GLY A 72 7.89 0.49 11.46
CA GLY A 72 8.50 -0.45 10.55
C GLY A 72 9.67 0.12 9.76
N HIS A 73 10.18 -0.70 8.86
CA HIS A 73 11.19 -0.28 7.90
C HIS A 73 10.51 0.20 6.62
N VAL A 74 10.70 1.47 6.28
CA VAL A 74 10.32 1.98 4.97
C VAL A 74 11.22 1.35 3.91
N ARG A 75 10.60 0.80 2.88
CA ARG A 75 11.26 0.22 1.71
C ARG A 75 11.11 1.17 0.53
N ASP A 76 10.93 0.64 -0.67
CA ASP A 76 10.85 1.44 -1.89
C ASP A 76 9.63 2.37 -1.91
N GLU A 77 9.77 3.50 -2.60
CA GLU A 77 8.62 4.25 -3.12
C GLU A 77 7.84 3.33 -4.07
N LEU A 78 6.54 3.22 -3.82
CA LEU A 78 5.64 2.41 -4.61
C LEU A 78 5.16 3.18 -5.84
N GLY A 79 4.95 4.50 -5.70
CA GLY A 79 4.56 5.38 -6.78
C GLY A 79 3.88 6.66 -6.28
N VAL A 80 3.46 7.47 -7.25
CA VAL A 80 2.79 8.75 -7.05
C VAL A 80 1.47 8.76 -7.82
N TRP A 81 0.39 9.21 -7.18
CA TRP A 81 -0.93 9.30 -7.80
C TRP A 81 -1.61 10.64 -7.51
N ILE A 82 -2.49 11.07 -8.42
CA ILE A 82 -3.42 12.16 -8.17
C ILE A 82 -4.77 11.59 -7.77
N PHE A 83 -5.33 12.05 -6.65
CA PHE A 83 -6.67 11.66 -6.22
C PHE A 83 -7.47 12.86 -5.73
N HIS A 84 -8.80 12.71 -5.69
CA HIS A 84 -9.70 13.73 -5.18
C HIS A 84 -10.34 13.26 -3.87
N LYS A 85 -10.45 14.15 -2.88
CA LYS A 85 -11.09 13.85 -1.58
C LYS A 85 -12.61 13.65 -1.68
N ARG A 86 -13.24 14.10 -2.77
CA ARG A 86 -14.70 14.06 -3.01
C ARG A 86 -15.04 13.20 -4.22
N SER A 87 -16.31 12.78 -4.31
CA SER A 87 -16.80 11.87 -5.36
C SER A 87 -16.77 12.52 -6.76
N HIS A 88 -16.84 11.66 -7.79
CA HIS A 88 -16.83 12.03 -9.21
C HIS A 88 -18.04 12.89 -9.65
N GLN A 89 -18.98 13.21 -8.78
CA GLN A 89 -20.09 14.14 -9.08
C GLN A 89 -19.81 15.56 -8.55
N GLN A 90 -18.85 15.72 -7.64
CA GLN A 90 -18.53 16.98 -6.98
C GLN A 90 -17.27 17.66 -7.56
N TRP A 91 -16.52 17.00 -8.46
CA TRP A 91 -15.33 17.59 -9.10
C TRP A 91 -15.67 18.58 -10.22
N GLU A 92 -16.75 18.34 -10.97
CA GLU A 92 -17.19 19.25 -12.05
C GLU A 92 -17.52 20.65 -11.53
N THR A 93 -17.85 20.76 -10.24
CA THR A 93 -18.26 22.00 -9.59
C THR A 93 -17.19 22.60 -8.68
N ASN A 94 -16.08 21.90 -8.42
CA ASN A 94 -14.97 22.42 -7.64
C ASN A 94 -13.64 21.70 -7.98
N PRO A 95 -12.83 22.21 -8.91
CA PRO A 95 -11.51 21.65 -9.24
C PRO A 95 -10.51 21.75 -8.06
N ASP A 96 -10.81 22.60 -7.08
CA ASP A 96 -10.03 22.78 -5.85
C ASP A 96 -10.27 21.60 -4.89
N GLY A 97 -9.52 20.52 -5.08
CA GLY A 97 -9.63 19.33 -4.22
C GLY A 97 -8.77 18.13 -4.60
N ALA A 98 -7.98 18.25 -5.67
CA ALA A 98 -6.98 17.26 -6.04
C ALA A 98 -5.82 17.26 -5.03
N CYS A 99 -5.28 16.08 -4.79
CA CYS A 99 -4.13 15.83 -3.94
C CYS A 99 -3.17 14.89 -4.66
N GLU A 100 -1.87 15.14 -4.52
CA GLU A 100 -0.80 14.27 -5.01
C GLU A 100 -0.32 13.40 -3.84
N VAL A 101 -0.45 12.08 -3.95
CA VAL A 101 -0.04 11.13 -2.91
C VAL A 101 1.19 10.37 -3.32
N HIS A 102 2.22 10.43 -2.47
CA HIS A 102 3.40 9.56 -2.52
C HIS A 102 3.20 8.38 -1.58
N MET A 103 3.29 7.16 -2.12
CA MET A 103 3.13 5.94 -1.33
C MET A 103 4.44 5.17 -1.22
N PHE A 104 4.73 4.68 -0.02
CA PHE A 104 5.86 3.82 0.27
C PHE A 104 5.39 2.45 0.76
N LEU A 105 6.27 1.46 0.69
CA LEU A 105 6.08 0.20 1.39
C LEU A 105 6.63 0.31 2.82
N LEU A 106 5.88 -0.17 3.81
CA LEU A 106 6.33 -0.20 5.20
C LEU A 106 6.25 -1.63 5.73
N GLU A 107 7.41 -2.24 5.97
CA GLU A 107 7.49 -3.55 6.61
C GLU A 107 7.33 -3.37 8.12
N VAL A 108 6.16 -3.73 8.65
CA VAL A 108 5.80 -3.49 10.05
C VAL A 108 6.63 -4.38 10.97
N THR A 109 7.28 -3.74 11.94
CA THR A 109 8.06 -4.41 12.99
C THR A 109 7.42 -4.28 14.37
N GLN A 110 6.53 -3.31 14.56
CA GLN A 110 5.88 -3.07 15.84
C GLN A 110 4.49 -2.47 15.64
N GLU A 111 3.53 -2.97 16.42
CA GLU A 111 2.21 -2.36 16.60
C GLU A 111 2.17 -1.63 17.94
N LEU A 112 1.59 -0.44 17.95
CA LEU A 112 1.39 0.37 19.16
C LEU A 112 0.07 0.00 19.82
N ASP A 113 0.07 0.00 21.17
CA ASP A 113 -1.13 -0.21 21.97
C ASP A 113 -2.06 1.02 21.96
N THR A 114 -1.48 2.22 21.85
CA THR A 114 -2.20 3.49 21.77
C THR A 114 -1.56 4.39 20.72
N TRP A 115 -2.40 5.08 19.94
CA TRP A 115 -1.96 6.00 18.89
C TRP A 115 -3.02 7.10 18.64
N PRO A 116 -2.63 8.24 18.04
CA PRO A 116 -3.48 9.43 17.90
C PRO A 116 -4.87 9.18 17.29
N GLU A 117 -4.97 8.43 16.19
CA GLU A 117 -6.25 8.21 15.51
C GLU A 117 -6.85 6.81 15.72
N GLN A 118 -6.57 6.17 16.85
CA GLN A 118 -7.05 4.82 17.16
C GLN A 118 -8.57 4.62 17.07
N HIS A 119 -9.35 5.71 17.21
CA HIS A 119 -10.80 5.71 17.01
C HIS A 119 -11.20 5.25 15.59
N ARG A 120 -10.38 5.52 14.57
CA ARG A 120 -10.58 5.02 13.20
C ARG A 120 -10.38 3.52 13.11
N GLY A 121 -9.57 2.91 13.98
CA GLY A 121 -9.29 1.47 13.97
C GLY A 121 -8.47 1.01 12.76
N ARG A 122 -7.56 0.07 13.02
CA ARG A 122 -6.76 -0.62 12.00
C ARG A 122 -7.34 -2.00 11.71
N VAL A 123 -7.16 -2.48 10.48
CA VAL A 123 -7.60 -3.78 10.02
C VAL A 123 -6.44 -4.42 9.25
N TRP A 124 -5.97 -5.56 9.73
CA TRP A 124 -5.10 -6.45 8.98
C TRP A 124 -5.95 -7.29 8.02
N ILE A 125 -5.50 -7.39 6.78
CA ILE A 125 -6.20 -8.09 5.72
C ILE A 125 -5.21 -9.04 5.05
N ASP A 126 -5.56 -10.32 5.02
CA ASP A 126 -4.82 -11.34 4.28
C ASP A 126 -4.80 -11.01 2.79
N LEU A 127 -3.64 -11.20 2.15
CA LEU A 127 -3.47 -10.95 0.72
C LEU A 127 -4.43 -11.79 -0.15
N ASN A 128 -4.88 -12.95 0.32
CA ASN A 128 -5.86 -13.78 -0.37
C ASN A 128 -7.29 -13.21 -0.31
N GLU A 129 -7.60 -12.38 0.69
CA GLU A 129 -8.91 -11.75 0.85
C GLU A 129 -8.95 -10.31 0.31
N ILE A 130 -7.77 -9.73 0.02
CA ILE A 130 -7.68 -8.30 -0.24
C ILE A 130 -8.45 -7.84 -1.47
N GLU A 131 -8.48 -8.64 -2.54
CA GLU A 131 -9.19 -8.27 -3.76
C GLU A 131 -10.68 -8.10 -3.49
N LYS A 132 -11.28 -9.06 -2.77
CA LYS A 132 -12.69 -9.04 -2.37
C LYS A 132 -12.97 -7.83 -1.47
N ILE A 133 -12.18 -7.63 -0.43
CA ILE A 133 -12.39 -6.54 0.53
C ILE A 133 -12.22 -5.17 -0.15
N THR A 134 -11.24 -5.03 -1.03
CA THR A 134 -11.00 -3.79 -1.79
C THR A 134 -12.15 -3.53 -2.76
N LEU A 135 -12.70 -4.58 -3.39
CA LEU A 135 -13.90 -4.50 -4.23
C LEU A 135 -15.09 -3.91 -3.48
N GLU A 136 -15.33 -4.39 -2.26
CA GLU A 136 -16.48 -4.02 -1.43
C GLU A 136 -16.30 -2.66 -0.72
N ARG A 137 -15.08 -2.32 -0.30
CA ARG A 137 -14.84 -1.23 0.67
C ARG A 137 -13.82 -0.17 0.26
N CYS A 138 -13.23 -0.28 -0.94
CA CYS A 138 -12.29 0.70 -1.47
C CYS A 138 -12.69 1.18 -2.86
N HIS A 139 -13.21 2.40 -2.94
CA HIS A 139 -13.73 2.99 -4.18
C HIS A 139 -12.70 3.84 -4.95
N HIS A 140 -11.47 3.97 -4.44
CA HIS A 140 -10.43 4.75 -5.11
C HIS A 140 -9.59 3.86 -6.04
N ASN A 141 -9.67 4.13 -7.35
CA ASN A 141 -8.93 3.37 -8.37
C ASN A 141 -7.41 3.36 -8.12
N TRP A 142 -6.83 4.51 -7.74
CA TRP A 142 -5.40 4.61 -7.46
C TRP A 142 -4.92 3.66 -6.36
N MET A 143 -5.76 3.37 -5.35
CA MET A 143 -5.40 2.42 -4.30
C MET A 143 -5.39 0.98 -4.81
N ARG A 144 -6.32 0.65 -5.71
CA ARG A 144 -6.37 -0.68 -6.36
C ARG A 144 -5.15 -0.88 -7.25
N GLU A 145 -4.74 0.16 -7.96
CA GLU A 145 -3.50 0.15 -8.75
C GLU A 145 -2.28 -0.03 -7.85
N ALA A 146 -2.15 0.76 -6.77
CA ALA A 146 -1.07 0.64 -5.80
C ALA A 146 -0.99 -0.78 -5.19
N LEU A 147 -2.14 -1.35 -4.84
CA LEU A 147 -2.24 -2.72 -4.35
C LEU A 147 -1.78 -3.75 -5.40
N GLY A 148 -2.14 -3.57 -6.66
CA GLY A 148 -1.67 -4.42 -7.76
C GLY A 148 -0.15 -4.42 -7.90
N ILE A 149 0.48 -3.24 -7.79
CA ILE A 149 1.94 -3.11 -7.82
C ILE A 149 2.56 -3.80 -6.59
N PHE A 150 1.96 -3.64 -5.41
CA PHE A 150 2.40 -4.32 -4.20
C PHE A 150 2.40 -5.85 -4.36
N ILE A 151 1.29 -6.41 -4.84
CA ILE A 151 1.14 -7.86 -5.08
C ILE A 151 2.20 -8.35 -6.06
N GLN A 152 2.40 -7.65 -7.19
CA GLN A 152 3.44 -8.00 -8.17
C GLN A 152 4.86 -8.00 -7.57
N LYS A 153 5.16 -7.04 -6.70
CA LYS A 153 6.44 -6.99 -5.96
C LYS A 153 6.58 -8.16 -4.99
N GLN A 154 5.50 -8.58 -4.31
CA GLN A 154 5.53 -9.72 -3.39
C GLN A 154 5.80 -11.04 -4.13
N THR A 155 5.09 -11.29 -5.24
CA THR A 155 5.30 -12.48 -6.06
C THR A 155 6.70 -12.53 -6.67
N SER A 156 7.24 -11.37 -7.09
CA SER A 156 8.59 -11.33 -7.64
C SER A 156 9.66 -11.59 -6.58
N SER A 157 9.44 -11.14 -5.35
CA SER A 157 10.35 -11.39 -4.22
C SER A 157 10.36 -12.85 -3.77
N SER A 158 9.21 -13.54 -3.79
CA SER A 158 9.13 -14.97 -3.46
C SER A 158 9.78 -15.84 -4.54
N LEU A 159 9.55 -15.54 -5.82
CA LEU A 159 10.19 -16.27 -6.94
C LEU A 159 11.73 -16.17 -6.93
N ILE A 160 12.28 -15.04 -6.47
CA ILE A 160 13.75 -14.88 -6.33
C ILE A 160 14.28 -15.66 -5.12
N ALA A 161 13.52 -15.72 -4.01
CA ALA A 161 13.90 -16.45 -2.81
C ALA A 161 13.95 -17.97 -3.03
N GLU A 162 13.08 -18.53 -3.87
CA GLU A 162 13.12 -19.96 -4.23
C GLU A 162 14.23 -20.32 -5.24
N ALA A 163 14.84 -19.34 -5.89
CA ALA A 163 15.78 -19.56 -7.00
C ALA A 163 17.26 -19.75 -6.60
N SER A 164 17.63 -19.85 -5.31
CA SER A 164 19.04 -20.01 -4.88
C SER A 164 19.18 -20.45 -3.40
N PRO A 165 20.19 -21.24 -2.95
CA PRO A 165 21.22 -22.05 -3.67
C PRO A 165 21.47 -23.49 -3.10
N ASN A 166 21.58 -24.53 -3.96
CA ASN A 166 22.67 -25.55 -4.01
C ASN A 166 22.30 -26.86 -4.75
N GLU A 167 23.25 -27.32 -5.58
CA GLU A 167 23.49 -28.69 -6.10
C GLU A 167 22.81 -29.22 -7.40
N PRO A 168 23.45 -30.20 -8.09
CA PRO A 168 23.73 -30.12 -9.52
C PRO A 168 22.64 -30.71 -10.41
N ARG A 169 22.57 -30.17 -11.63
CA ARG A 169 21.64 -30.58 -12.69
C ARG A 169 21.83 -32.06 -13.07
N HIS A 170 20.92 -32.92 -12.60
CA HIS A 170 20.52 -34.08 -13.36
C HIS A 170 19.51 -33.64 -14.42
N THR A 171 19.98 -33.53 -15.66
CA THR A 171 19.13 -33.33 -16.85
C THR A 171 18.20 -34.53 -17.01
N LEU A 172 16.91 -34.35 -16.76
CA LEU A 172 15.88 -35.24 -17.28
C LEU A 172 15.46 -34.74 -18.67
N SER A 173 15.83 -35.55 -19.68
CA SER A 173 15.38 -35.45 -21.06
C SER A 173 13.86 -35.58 -21.13
N PHE A 174 13.19 -34.56 -21.69
CA PHE A 174 11.76 -34.61 -21.98
C PHE A 174 11.57 -35.22 -23.38
N ASN A 175 11.14 -36.47 -23.44
CA ASN A 175 10.73 -37.11 -24.69
C ASN A 175 9.35 -36.57 -25.10
N ALA A 176 9.33 -35.71 -26.12
CA ALA A 176 8.11 -35.34 -26.83
C ALA A 176 7.67 -36.49 -27.75
N SER A 177 6.45 -36.99 -27.56
CA SER A 177 5.76 -37.75 -28.60
C SER A 177 4.26 -37.46 -28.53
N VAL A 178 3.84 -36.38 -29.19
CA VAL A 178 2.45 -36.19 -29.62
C VAL A 178 2.30 -36.88 -30.97
N ARG A 179 1.52 -37.97 -31.03
CA ARG A 179 1.03 -38.52 -32.29
C ARG A 179 -0.41 -38.06 -32.49
N CYS A 180 -0.62 -37.12 -33.39
CA CYS A 180 -1.89 -36.98 -34.09
C CYS A 180 -2.07 -38.19 -35.03
N ARG A 181 -3.28 -38.76 -35.07
CA ARG A 181 -3.76 -39.49 -36.25
C ARG A 181 -5.16 -39.00 -36.58
N LEU A 182 -5.31 -38.69 -37.87
CA LEU A 182 -6.56 -38.58 -38.61
C LEU A 182 -7.30 -39.93 -38.61
#